data_AF-A0A091WC99-F1
#
_entry.id   AF-A0A091WC99-F1
#
_cell.length_a   1.000
_cell.length_b   1.000
_cell.length_c   1.000
_cell.angle_alpha   90.00
_cell.angle_beta   90.00
_cell.angle_gamma   90.00
#
_symmetry.space_group_name_H-M   'P 1'
#
loop_
_entity.id
_entity.type
_entity.pdbx_description
1 polymer ?
#
loop_
_entity_poly.entity_id
_entity_poly.type
_entity_poly.pdbx_seq_one_letter_code
_entity_poly.pdbx_strand_id
1 'polypeptide(L)'
;AAPDQSQDIISSAHCILDRENYFVKEVDRYLRHNDFLNLRRKEMLYKKWLQEVSEPLLQKIEDKMDSQSSEEIRKRKEEQLSLYLNYCKKKGYVALEAYDPSEYDPFFLKMCTDCWKVSIPTLQDPLLKGIQRKFTETCIIKQCETGRPFSTRELNKLRKAELPRLPLSRQRMDAVEWLKIPHAYMASEAHRTR
;
A
#
# COMPACT_ATOMS: atom_id res chain seq x y z
N ALA A 1 50.76 9.42 57.33
CA ALA A 1 50.19 10.41 56.38
C ALA A 1 49.97 9.71 55.04
N ALA A 2 48.74 9.23 54.79
CA ALA A 2 48.29 8.65 53.51
C ALA A 2 46.73 8.59 53.31
N PRO A 3 45.84 9.23 54.11
CA PRO A 3 44.38 9.17 53.84
C PRO A 3 43.89 10.20 52.80
N ASP A 4 44.69 11.22 52.50
CA ASP A 4 44.28 12.38 51.68
C ASP A 4 44.16 12.03 50.18
N GLN A 5 45.16 11.30 49.66
CA GLN A 5 45.22 10.92 48.24
C GLN A 5 44.10 9.95 47.84
N SER A 6 43.68 9.05 48.74
CA SER A 6 42.56 8.15 48.48
C SER A 6 41.22 8.90 48.40
N GLN A 7 41.05 9.96 49.20
CA GLN A 7 39.83 10.75 49.22
C GLN A 7 39.72 11.61 47.95
N ASP A 8 40.84 12.13 47.46
CA ASP A 8 40.90 12.89 46.20
C ASP A 8 40.61 12.03 44.97
N ILE A 9 41.12 10.79 44.94
CA ILE A 9 40.81 9.82 43.87
C ILE A 9 39.32 9.48 43.86
N ILE A 10 38.73 9.22 45.03
CA ILE A 10 37.29 8.93 45.17
C ILE A 10 36.47 10.13 44.70
N SER A 11 36.85 11.34 45.09
CA SER A 11 36.15 12.58 44.70
C SER A 11 36.23 12.84 43.19
N SER A 12 37.38 12.56 42.57
CA SER A 12 37.57 12.64 41.13
C SER A 12 36.72 11.61 40.38
N ALA A 13 36.65 10.37 40.88
CA ALA A 13 35.79 9.32 40.32
C ALA A 13 34.30 9.69 40.40
N HIS A 14 33.85 10.25 41.52
CA HIS A 14 32.47 10.75 41.67
C HIS A 14 32.14 11.87 40.67
N CYS A 15 33.06 12.82 40.44
CA CYS A 15 32.86 13.89 39.45
C CYS A 15 32.71 13.35 38.02
N ILE A 16 33.48 12.31 37.65
CA ILE A 16 33.34 11.64 36.36
C ILE A 16 31.98 10.95 36.26
N LEU A 17 31.57 10.20 37.28
CA LEU A 17 30.28 9.51 37.30
C LEU A 17 29.09 10.48 37.24
N ASP A 18 29.15 11.62 37.93
CA ASP A 18 28.10 12.63 37.90
C ASP A 18 27.99 13.27 36.52
N ARG A 19 29.12 13.51 35.85
CA ARG A 19 29.16 14.02 34.47
C ARG A 19 28.57 13.01 33.48
N GLU A 20 28.91 11.73 33.62
CA GLU A 20 28.34 10.66 32.80
C GLU A 20 26.84 10.50 33.04
N ASN A 21 26.41 10.49 34.30
CA ASN A 21 25.00 10.40 34.67
C ASN A 21 24.20 11.57 34.11
N TYR A 22 24.75 12.79 34.17
CA TYR A 22 24.14 13.97 33.54
C TYR A 22 24.03 13.81 32.01
N PHE A 23 25.10 13.37 31.35
CA PHE A 23 25.10 13.14 29.91
C PHE A 23 24.03 12.11 29.50
N VAL A 24 23.95 10.97 30.20
CA VAL A 24 22.93 9.93 29.94
C VAL A 24 21.53 10.49 30.10
N LYS A 25 21.27 11.29 31.14
CA LYS A 25 19.97 11.95 31.35
C LYS A 25 19.61 12.93 30.23
N GLU A 26 20.58 13.65 29.69
CA GLU A 26 20.35 14.59 28.59
C GLU A 26 20.02 13.85 27.28
N VAL A 27 20.76 12.78 26.98
CA VAL A 27 20.48 11.90 25.83
C VAL A 27 19.08 11.30 25.95
N ASP A 28 18.73 10.77 27.12
CA ASP A 28 17.43 10.18 27.39
C ASP A 28 16.29 11.22 27.28
N ARG A 29 16.52 12.47 27.74
CA ARG A 29 15.58 13.58 27.51
C ARG A 29 15.41 13.87 26.01
N TYR A 30 16.50 13.90 25.25
CA TYR A 30 16.45 14.13 23.80
C TYR A 30 15.69 13.01 23.08
N LEU A 31 15.94 11.75 23.43
CA LEU A 31 15.25 10.60 22.85
C LEU A 31 13.75 10.66 23.11
N ARG A 32 13.32 10.89 24.36
CA ARG A 32 11.90 11.09 24.69
C ARG A 32 11.25 12.22 23.90
N HIS A 33 11.97 13.34 23.76
CA HIS A 33 11.46 14.47 22.98
C HIS A 33 11.32 14.10 21.49
N ASN A 34 12.29 13.38 20.93
CA ASN A 34 12.25 12.88 19.56
C ASN A 34 11.05 11.94 19.35
N ASP A 35 10.83 11.01 20.28
CA ASP A 35 9.70 10.08 20.24
C ASP A 35 8.36 10.81 20.28
N PHE A 36 8.23 11.81 21.16
CA PHE A 36 7.07 12.69 21.21
C PHE A 36 6.83 13.42 19.87
N LEU A 37 7.88 14.01 19.29
CA LEU A 37 7.79 14.68 17.98
C LEU A 37 7.40 13.70 16.86
N ASN A 38 7.92 12.46 16.90
CA ASN A 38 7.58 11.43 15.93
C ASN A 38 6.13 10.98 16.06
N LEU A 39 5.62 10.78 17.28
CA LEU A 39 4.20 10.52 17.54
C LEU A 39 3.34 11.65 17.00
N ARG A 40 3.71 12.90 17.31
CA ARG A 40 2.98 14.07 16.82
C ARG A 40 2.97 14.14 15.29
N ARG A 41 4.10 13.85 14.64
CA ARG A 41 4.19 13.78 13.17
C ARG A 41 3.27 12.71 12.60
N LYS A 42 3.24 11.51 13.20
CA LYS A 42 2.36 10.41 12.78
C LYS A 42 0.88 10.77 12.90
N GLU A 43 0.47 11.37 14.02
CA GLU A 43 -0.90 11.87 14.20
C GLU A 43 -1.30 12.87 13.11
N MET A 44 -0.42 13.84 12.84
CA MET A 44 -0.68 14.87 11.83
C MET A 44 -0.78 14.27 10.42
N LEU A 45 0.06 13.28 10.10
CA LEU A 45 -0.01 12.55 8.83
C LEU A 45 -1.32 11.75 8.71
N TYR A 46 -1.71 11.05 9.78
CA TYR A 46 -2.97 10.30 9.81
C TYR A 46 -4.17 11.22 9.59
N LYS A 47 -4.23 12.36 10.28
CA LYS A 47 -5.30 13.35 10.10
C LYS A 47 -5.37 13.87 8.67
N LYS A 48 -4.23 14.18 8.05
CA LYS A 48 -4.18 14.60 6.65
C LYS A 48 -4.66 13.51 5.71
N TRP A 49 -4.19 12.28 5.90
CA TRP A 49 -4.60 11.14 5.08
C TRP A 49 -6.11 10.89 5.21
N LEU A 50 -6.66 11.01 6.43
CA LEU A 50 -8.09 10.86 6.67
C LEU A 50 -8.90 11.85 5.81
N GLN A 51 -8.50 13.12 5.83
CA GLN A 51 -9.17 14.21 5.11
C GLN A 51 -8.94 14.16 3.60
N GLU A 52 -7.72 13.89 3.15
CA GLU A 52 -7.35 13.97 1.72
C GLU A 52 -7.64 12.68 0.96
N VAL A 53 -7.71 11.53 1.65
CA VAL A 53 -7.86 10.20 1.05
C VAL A 53 -9.12 9.50 1.53
N SER A 54 -9.28 9.24 2.83
CA SER A 54 -10.37 8.36 3.28
C SER A 54 -11.75 8.99 3.20
N GLU A 55 -11.92 10.23 3.66
CA GLU A 55 -13.22 10.91 3.68
C GLU A 55 -13.77 11.09 2.26
N PRO A 56 -12.99 11.60 1.27
CA PRO A 56 -13.49 11.72 -0.11
C PRO A 56 -13.80 10.37 -0.75
N LEU A 57 -13.02 9.33 -0.43
CA LEU A 57 -13.28 7.97 -0.91
C LEU A 57 -14.60 7.43 -0.38
N LEU A 58 -14.82 7.52 0.94
CA LEU A 58 -16.03 7.03 1.59
C LEU A 58 -17.25 7.80 1.11
N GLN A 59 -17.17 9.13 1.06
CA GLN A 59 -18.25 9.97 0.55
C GLN A 59 -18.62 9.57 -0.87
N LYS A 60 -17.64 9.30 -1.75
CA LYS A 60 -17.92 8.90 -3.13
C LYS A 60 -18.57 7.51 -3.24
N ILE A 61 -18.26 6.61 -2.32
CA ILE A 61 -18.90 5.30 -2.25
C ILE A 61 -20.36 5.46 -1.78
N GLU A 62 -20.57 6.26 -0.74
CA GLU A 62 -21.90 6.57 -0.18
C GLU A 62 -22.77 7.29 -1.21
N ASP A 63 -22.28 8.37 -1.83
CA ASP A 63 -22.95 9.09 -2.92
C ASP A 63 -23.39 8.13 -4.04
N LYS A 64 -22.51 7.17 -4.40
CA LYS A 64 -22.83 6.20 -5.45
C LYS A 64 -23.91 5.23 -5.00
N MET A 65 -23.82 4.75 -3.76
CA MET A 65 -24.81 3.86 -3.17
C MET A 65 -26.18 4.53 -3.09
N ASP A 66 -26.24 5.79 -2.66
CA ASP A 66 -27.46 6.58 -2.54
C ASP A 66 -28.04 7.01 -3.88
N SER A 67 -27.19 7.24 -4.90
CA SER A 67 -27.64 7.55 -6.25
C SER A 67 -28.38 6.40 -6.93
N GLN A 68 -28.22 5.16 -6.44
CA GLN A 68 -28.95 4.02 -6.98
C GLN A 68 -30.40 4.06 -6.47
N SER A 69 -31.34 4.16 -7.41
CA SER A 69 -32.74 4.04 -7.06
C SER A 69 -33.03 2.64 -6.51
N SER A 70 -33.71 2.58 -5.36
CA SER A 70 -34.17 1.32 -4.75
C SER A 70 -35.03 0.50 -5.72
N GLU A 71 -35.78 1.18 -6.58
CA GLU A 71 -36.60 0.59 -7.63
C GLU A 71 -35.77 -0.05 -8.74
N GLU A 72 -34.67 0.59 -9.16
CA GLU A 72 -33.74 -0.02 -10.12
C GLU A 72 -33.06 -1.25 -9.55
N ILE A 73 -32.66 -1.22 -8.27
CA ILE A 73 -32.10 -2.38 -7.58
C ILE A 73 -33.12 -3.52 -7.52
N ARG A 74 -34.38 -3.22 -7.19
CA ARG A 74 -35.46 -4.21 -7.13
C ARG A 74 -35.70 -4.84 -8.49
N LYS A 75 -35.83 -4.03 -9.54
CA LYS A 75 -36.05 -4.50 -10.91
C LYS A 75 -34.95 -5.45 -11.38
N ARG A 76 -33.67 -5.13 -11.13
CA ARG A 76 -32.53 -6.00 -11.47
C ARG A 76 -32.60 -7.36 -10.75
N LYS A 77 -32.99 -7.37 -9.47
CA LYS A 77 -33.18 -8.61 -8.70
C LYS A 77 -34.34 -9.44 -9.24
N GLU A 78 -35.45 -8.80 -9.59
CA GLU A 78 -36.62 -9.44 -10.20
C GLU A 78 -36.27 -10.05 -11.58
N GLU A 79 -35.52 -9.33 -12.42
CA GLU A 79 -35.02 -9.83 -13.69
C GLU A 79 -34.15 -11.07 -13.50
N GLN A 80 -33.18 -11.04 -12.57
CA GLN A 80 -32.33 -12.20 -12.27
C GLN A 80 -33.14 -13.40 -11.75
N LEU A 81 -34.11 -13.15 -10.88
CA LEU A 81 -35.01 -14.19 -10.37
C LEU A 81 -35.84 -14.81 -11.49
N SER A 82 -36.38 -13.98 -12.38
CA SER A 82 -37.18 -14.47 -13.52
C SER A 82 -36.36 -15.36 -14.46
N LEU A 83 -35.10 -15.00 -14.72
CA LEU A 83 -34.18 -15.81 -15.52
C LEU A 83 -33.90 -17.17 -14.87
N TYR A 84 -33.67 -17.17 -13.55
CA TYR A 84 -33.47 -18.40 -12.79
C TYR A 84 -34.70 -19.32 -12.82
N LEU A 85 -35.90 -18.77 -12.56
CA LEU A 85 -37.14 -19.55 -12.60
C LEU A 85 -37.40 -20.15 -13.99
N ASN A 86 -37.14 -19.38 -15.05
CA ASN A 86 -37.23 -19.87 -16.43
C ASN A 86 -36.23 -21.00 -16.71
N TYR A 87 -35.01 -20.90 -16.20
CA TYR A 87 -33.99 -21.95 -16.31
C TYR A 87 -34.42 -23.23 -15.56
N CYS A 88 -34.86 -23.10 -14.31
CA CYS A 88 -35.40 -24.23 -13.53
C CYS A 88 -36.58 -24.90 -14.23
N LYS A 89 -37.51 -24.11 -14.81
CA LYS A 89 -38.66 -24.66 -15.55
C LYS A 89 -38.24 -25.43 -16.80
N LYS A 90 -37.18 -25.00 -17.50
CA LYS A 90 -36.67 -25.70 -18.70
C LYS A 90 -35.92 -26.98 -18.35
N LYS A 91 -35.08 -26.97 -17.30
CA LYS A 91 -34.20 -28.09 -16.94
C LYS A 91 -34.85 -29.09 -15.96
N GLY A 92 -35.90 -28.67 -15.26
CA GLY A 92 -36.60 -29.47 -14.25
C GLY A 92 -35.86 -29.49 -12.92
N TYR A 93 -34.78 -30.28 -12.84
CA TYR A 93 -33.92 -30.35 -11.65
C TYR A 93 -32.62 -29.58 -11.88
N VAL A 94 -32.33 -28.61 -11.01
CA VAL A 94 -31.14 -27.77 -11.07
C VAL A 94 -30.31 -27.99 -9.81
N ALA A 95 -29.15 -28.62 -9.95
CA ALA A 95 -28.14 -28.63 -8.91
C ALA A 95 -27.33 -27.32 -8.95
N LEU A 96 -27.21 -26.62 -7.83
CA LEU A 96 -26.50 -25.34 -7.78
C LEU A 96 -24.99 -25.45 -8.07
N GLU A 97 -24.41 -26.65 -7.93
CA GLU A 97 -22.97 -26.86 -8.09
C GLU A 97 -22.51 -26.91 -9.55
N ALA A 98 -23.40 -27.22 -10.49
CA ALA A 98 -23.09 -27.33 -11.91
C ALA A 98 -24.07 -26.49 -12.72
N TYR A 99 -23.60 -25.33 -13.21
CA TYR A 99 -24.33 -24.51 -14.17
C TYR A 99 -23.54 -24.41 -15.47
N ASP A 100 -24.25 -24.36 -16.59
CA ASP A 100 -23.68 -24.01 -17.88
C ASP A 100 -23.95 -22.50 -18.13
N PRO A 101 -22.90 -21.66 -18.23
CA PRO A 101 -23.07 -20.22 -18.49
C PRO A 101 -23.83 -19.92 -19.79
N SER A 102 -23.85 -20.83 -20.76
CA SER A 102 -24.60 -20.67 -22.00
C SER A 102 -26.12 -20.84 -21.82
N GLU A 103 -26.54 -21.60 -20.79
CA GLU A 103 -27.96 -21.82 -20.47
C GLU A 103 -28.48 -20.77 -19.47
N TYR A 104 -27.70 -20.50 -18.42
CA TYR A 104 -28.00 -19.53 -17.39
C TYR A 104 -26.73 -19.06 -16.71
N ASP A 105 -26.47 -17.75 -16.75
CA ASP A 105 -25.36 -17.14 -16.01
C ASP A 105 -25.86 -16.51 -14.70
N PRO A 106 -25.55 -17.09 -13.52
CA PRO A 106 -25.89 -16.51 -12.23
C PRO A 106 -25.19 -15.16 -11.98
N PHE A 107 -24.15 -14.84 -12.76
CA PHE A 107 -23.40 -13.58 -12.66
C PHE A 107 -23.79 -12.55 -13.73
N PHE A 108 -24.90 -12.73 -14.45
CA PHE A 108 -25.34 -11.80 -15.50
C PHE A 108 -25.39 -10.33 -15.04
N LEU A 109 -25.84 -10.06 -13.81
CA LEU A 109 -25.87 -8.69 -13.27
C LEU A 109 -24.47 -8.08 -13.04
N LYS A 110 -23.41 -8.89 -12.98
CA LYS A 110 -22.02 -8.43 -12.93
C LYS A 110 -21.61 -7.70 -14.21
N MET A 111 -22.31 -7.93 -15.32
CA MET A 111 -22.07 -7.23 -16.59
C MET A 111 -22.48 -5.75 -16.53
N CYS A 112 -23.29 -5.35 -15.54
CA CYS A 112 -23.55 -3.95 -15.25
C CYS A 112 -22.42 -3.39 -14.37
N THR A 113 -21.17 -3.46 -14.82
CA THR A 113 -20.02 -2.96 -14.04
C THR A 113 -20.13 -1.48 -13.72
N ASP A 114 -20.86 -0.73 -14.56
CA ASP A 114 -20.96 0.73 -14.46
C ASP A 114 -21.89 1.19 -13.33
N CYS A 115 -22.80 0.33 -12.85
CA CYS A 115 -23.70 0.70 -11.76
C CYS A 115 -23.00 0.78 -10.39
N TRP A 116 -21.82 0.15 -10.25
CA TRP A 116 -21.01 0.21 -9.02
C TRP A 116 -19.63 0.85 -9.22
N LYS A 117 -19.26 1.16 -10.46
CA LYS A 117 -17.99 1.81 -10.77
C LYS A 117 -18.06 3.30 -10.42
N VAL A 118 -17.05 3.75 -9.66
CA VAL A 118 -16.86 5.15 -9.30
C VAL A 118 -15.52 5.61 -9.83
N SER A 119 -15.51 6.71 -10.59
CA SER A 119 -14.28 7.40 -10.98
C SER A 119 -13.96 8.46 -9.95
N ILE A 120 -12.77 8.40 -9.37
CA ILE A 120 -12.30 9.33 -8.35
C ILE A 120 -11.09 10.06 -8.93
N PRO A 121 -10.98 11.40 -8.78
CA PRO A 121 -9.78 12.12 -9.16
C PRO A 121 -8.56 11.62 -8.38
N THR A 122 -7.37 11.96 -8.86
CA THR A 122 -6.12 11.55 -8.19
C THR A 122 -6.11 12.05 -6.74
N LEU A 123 -6.16 11.11 -5.80
CA LEU A 123 -6.09 11.41 -4.38
C LEU A 123 -4.68 11.87 -4.01
N GLN A 124 -4.60 12.92 -3.21
CA GLN A 124 -3.34 13.46 -2.71
C GLN A 124 -2.95 12.66 -1.47
N ASP A 125 -2.28 11.52 -1.67
CA ASP A 125 -1.81 10.73 -0.53
C ASP A 125 -0.54 11.38 0.08
N PRO A 126 -0.59 11.83 1.35
CA PRO A 126 0.57 12.43 2.01
C PRO A 126 1.78 11.48 2.13
N LEU A 127 1.56 10.17 2.16
CA LEU A 127 2.63 9.16 2.18
C LEU A 127 3.34 9.05 0.83
N LEU A 128 2.60 9.27 -0.27
CA LEU A 128 3.13 9.18 -1.62
C LEU A 128 3.69 10.50 -2.13
N LYS A 129 3.39 11.62 -1.47
CA LYS A 129 3.84 12.97 -1.87
C LYS A 129 5.34 13.06 -2.12
N GLY A 130 6.15 12.43 -1.26
CA GLY A 130 7.60 12.39 -1.43
C GLY A 130 8.04 11.60 -2.67
N ILE A 131 7.37 10.48 -2.95
CA ILE A 131 7.63 9.64 -4.12
C ILE A 131 7.22 10.39 -5.39
N GLN A 132 6.04 11.00 -5.40
CA GLN A 132 5.55 11.80 -6.53
C GLN A 132 6.46 12.99 -6.84
N ARG A 133 6.91 13.71 -5.81
CA ARG A 133 7.84 14.83 -5.99
C ARG A 133 9.15 14.37 -6.64
N LYS A 134 9.79 13.34 -6.07
CA LYS A 134 11.01 12.76 -6.65
C LYS A 134 10.78 12.28 -8.08
N PHE A 135 9.61 11.70 -8.35
CA PHE A 135 9.24 11.25 -9.67
C PHE A 135 9.17 12.42 -10.67
N THR A 136 8.48 13.50 -10.32
CA THR A 136 8.38 14.72 -11.13
C THR A 136 9.76 15.34 -11.37
N GLU A 137 10.58 15.45 -10.32
CA GLU A 137 11.96 15.95 -10.42
C GLU A 137 12.79 15.09 -11.40
N THR A 138 12.69 13.77 -11.30
CA THR A 138 13.42 12.84 -12.20
C THR A 138 12.91 12.94 -13.64
N CYS A 139 11.60 13.08 -13.84
CA CYS A 139 11.02 13.33 -15.18
C CYS A 139 11.56 14.61 -15.80
N ILE A 140 11.61 15.71 -15.05
CA ILE A 140 12.12 17.01 -15.53
C ILE A 140 13.59 16.87 -15.92
N ILE A 141 14.42 16.25 -15.08
CA ILE A 141 15.84 16.03 -15.37
C ILE A 141 16.01 15.26 -16.69
N LYS A 142 15.30 14.13 -16.84
CA LYS A 142 15.39 13.31 -18.06
C LYS A 142 14.89 14.04 -19.31
N GLN A 143 13.86 14.88 -19.16
CA GLN A 143 13.37 15.72 -20.25
C GLN A 143 14.41 16.77 -20.67
N CYS A 144 15.10 17.40 -19.72
CA CYS A 144 16.19 18.32 -20.01
C CYS A 144 17.37 17.63 -20.71
N GLU A 145 17.71 16.40 -20.30
CA GLU A 145 18.79 15.61 -20.91
C GLU A 145 18.49 15.18 -22.35
N THR A 146 17.24 14.81 -22.64
CA THR A 146 16.87 14.15 -23.91
C THR A 146 16.07 15.04 -24.87
N GLY A 147 15.61 16.20 -24.41
CA GLY A 147 14.77 17.13 -25.18
C GLY A 147 13.33 16.65 -25.42
N ARG A 148 12.89 15.55 -24.81
CA ARG A 148 11.52 15.00 -24.98
C ARG A 148 10.81 14.75 -23.66
N PRO A 149 9.49 14.95 -23.58
CA PRO A 149 8.73 14.59 -22.38
C PRO A 149 8.75 13.07 -22.18
N PHE A 150 8.85 12.63 -20.91
CA PHE A 150 8.84 11.22 -20.54
C PHE A 150 7.51 10.81 -19.91
N SER A 151 6.97 9.68 -20.35
CA SER A 151 5.78 9.07 -19.74
C SER A 151 6.12 8.39 -18.42
N THR A 152 5.13 8.30 -17.52
CA THR A 152 5.25 7.57 -16.26
C THR A 152 5.71 6.11 -16.46
N ARG A 153 5.23 5.47 -17.54
CA ARG A 153 5.60 4.09 -17.89
C ARG A 153 7.06 3.97 -18.32
N GLU A 154 7.57 4.94 -19.05
CA GLU A 154 8.94 4.95 -19.57
C GLU A 154 9.94 5.19 -18.44
N LEU A 155 9.67 6.16 -17.56
CA LEU A 155 10.52 6.43 -16.42
C LEU A 155 10.56 5.24 -15.46
N ASN A 156 9.42 4.56 -15.24
CA ASN A 156 9.39 3.34 -14.44
C ASN A 156 10.23 2.21 -15.07
N LYS A 157 10.27 2.09 -16.40
CA LYS A 157 11.15 1.14 -17.09
C LYS A 157 12.62 1.51 -16.88
N LEU A 158 12.98 2.79 -16.98
CA LEU A 158 14.34 3.27 -16.73
C LEU A 158 14.77 3.01 -15.28
N ARG A 159 13.93 3.36 -14.30
CA ARG A 159 14.19 3.09 -12.88
C ARG A 159 14.38 1.60 -12.62
N LYS A 160 13.52 0.74 -13.20
CA LYS A 160 13.71 -0.73 -13.12
C LYS A 160 15.02 -1.18 -13.78
N ALA A 161 15.46 -0.47 -14.82
CA ALA A 161 16.70 -0.74 -15.53
C ALA A 161 17.97 -0.32 -14.76
N GLU A 162 17.88 0.69 -13.91
CA GLU A 162 18.97 1.18 -13.05
C GLU A 162 19.16 0.34 -11.77
N LEU A 163 18.12 -0.35 -11.29
CA LEU A 163 18.23 -1.20 -10.11
C LEU A 163 19.25 -2.33 -10.32
N PRO A 164 20.19 -2.55 -9.37
CA PRO A 164 21.20 -3.58 -9.49
C PRO A 164 20.55 -4.96 -9.61
N ARG A 165 21.08 -5.77 -10.54
CA ARG A 165 20.62 -7.15 -10.72
C ARG A 165 21.10 -7.98 -9.54
N LEU A 166 20.21 -8.18 -8.57
CA LEU A 166 20.44 -9.14 -7.51
C LEU A 166 20.36 -10.56 -8.10
N PRO A 167 21.30 -11.47 -7.80
CA PRO A 167 21.18 -12.86 -8.22
C PRO A 167 19.85 -13.44 -7.72
N LEU A 168 19.14 -14.17 -8.59
CA LEU A 168 17.84 -14.82 -8.31
C LEU A 168 16.65 -13.85 -8.06
N SER A 169 16.81 -12.56 -8.32
CA SER A 169 15.77 -11.54 -8.14
C SER A 169 14.70 -11.56 -9.23
N ARG A 170 13.44 -11.44 -8.81
CA ARG A 170 12.26 -11.38 -9.68
C ARG A 170 11.92 -9.96 -10.13
N GLN A 171 12.75 -8.96 -9.83
CA GLN A 171 12.45 -7.53 -10.05
C GLN A 171 12.19 -7.16 -11.53
N ARG A 172 12.66 -7.98 -12.48
CA ARG A 172 12.50 -7.75 -13.93
C ARG A 172 11.74 -8.87 -14.65
N MET A 173 11.28 -9.89 -13.93
CA MET A 173 10.53 -10.99 -14.53
C MET A 173 9.09 -10.56 -14.77
N ASP A 174 8.56 -10.90 -15.93
CA ASP A 174 7.14 -10.73 -16.21
C ASP A 174 6.30 -11.81 -15.51
N ALA A 175 5.00 -11.54 -15.28
CA ALA A 175 4.08 -12.49 -14.65
C ALA A 175 3.98 -13.81 -15.43
N VAL A 176 4.08 -13.75 -16.77
CA VAL A 176 4.05 -14.95 -17.62
C VAL A 176 5.36 -15.74 -17.51
N GLU A 177 6.50 -15.06 -17.42
CA GLU A 177 7.80 -15.69 -17.20
C GLU A 177 7.90 -16.32 -15.80
N TRP A 178 7.21 -15.74 -14.83
CA TRP A 178 7.13 -16.27 -13.47
C TRP A 178 6.46 -17.65 -13.41
N LEU A 179 5.37 -17.84 -14.17
CA LEU A 179 4.67 -19.13 -14.24
C LEU A 179 5.51 -20.24 -14.87
N LYS A 180 6.57 -19.89 -15.62
CA LYS A 180 7.49 -20.85 -16.24
C LYS A 180 8.63 -21.27 -15.31
N ILE A 181 8.71 -20.71 -14.11
CA ILE A 181 9.76 -21.06 -13.16
C ILE A 181 9.53 -22.49 -12.63
N PRO A 182 10.53 -23.38 -12.73
CA PRO A 182 10.40 -24.74 -12.21
C PRO A 182 10.10 -24.76 -10.71
N HIS A 183 9.24 -25.67 -10.26
CA HIS A 183 8.88 -25.81 -8.84
C HIS A 183 10.11 -26.02 -7.93
N ALA A 184 11.15 -26.70 -8.44
CA ALA A 184 12.41 -26.90 -7.73
C ALA A 184 13.15 -25.59 -7.36
N TYR A 185 12.97 -24.54 -8.15
CA TYR A 185 13.53 -23.22 -7.87
C TYR A 185 12.90 -22.56 -6.64
N MET A 186 11.59 -22.73 -6.45
CA MET A 186 10.87 -22.18 -5.28
C MET A 186 11.28 -22.85 -3.97
N ALA A 187 11.67 -24.12 -4.04
CA ALA A 187 12.10 -24.93 -2.90
C ALA A 187 13.61 -24.83 -2.59
N SER A 188 14.37 -24.03 -3.35
CA SER A 188 15.83 -23.92 -3.20
C SER A 188 16.26 -23.23 -1.90
N GLU A 189 17.40 -23.68 -1.34
CA GLU A 189 17.97 -23.17 -0.08
C GLU A 189 18.33 -21.68 -0.10
N ALA A 190 18.48 -21.07 -1.29
CA ALA A 190 18.69 -19.63 -1.44
C ALA A 190 17.56 -18.77 -0.82
N HIS A 191 16.41 -19.37 -0.52
CA HIS A 191 15.28 -18.72 0.15
C HIS A 191 15.09 -19.12 1.62
N ARG A 192 15.83 -20.11 2.14
CA ARG A 192 15.73 -20.54 3.55
C ARG A 192 16.56 -19.68 4.50
N THR A 193 17.60 -19.01 4.01
CA THR A 193 18.40 -18.06 4.81
C THR A 193 17.89 -16.63 4.61
N ARG A 194 16.86 -16.27 5.36
CA ARG A 194 16.57 -14.89 5.75
C ARG A 194 16.13 -14.85 7.19
#